data_AF-A0A7Z1DTM6-F1
#
_entry.id   AF-A0A7Z1DTM6-F1
#
_cell.length_a   1.000
_cell.length_b   1.000
_cell.length_c   1.000
_cell.angle_alpha   90.00
_cell.angle_beta   90.00
_cell.angle_gamma   90.00
#
_symmetry.space_group_name_H-M   'P 1'
#
loop_
_entity.id
_entity.type
_entity.pdbx_description
1 polymer ?
#
loop_
_entity_poly.entity_id
_entity_poly.type
_entity_poly.pdbx_seq_one_letter_code
_entity_poly.pdbx_strand_id
1 'polypeptide(L)'
;MNRNKIIDTAHEFFYGGDSFAGKAGLAVGSTIRATLKFSAIAVLLLVVVVVGQMTQYIKAVDSVREAYLSNWAGSDPARLEQVAGYRKGCHGPLDESMEEPLERIRSIHSCAEVAGSKAVADVLRAADKAVEPVAPMSWF
;
A
#
# COMPACT_ATOMS: atom_id res chain seq x y z
N MET A 1 39.51 -38.62 -17.95
CA MET A 1 38.31 -37.98 -18.52
C MET A 1 38.76 -36.78 -19.35
N ASN A 2 38.40 -36.70 -20.64
CA ASN A 2 38.99 -35.73 -21.58
C ASN A 2 38.36 -34.33 -21.41
N ARG A 3 39.18 -33.31 -21.09
CA ARG A 3 38.73 -31.95 -20.73
C ARG A 3 37.96 -31.27 -21.88
N ASN A 4 38.31 -31.57 -23.13
CA ASN A 4 37.63 -31.02 -24.32
C ASN A 4 36.18 -31.50 -24.42
N LYS A 5 35.89 -32.75 -24.05
CA LYS A 5 34.53 -33.31 -24.07
C LYS A 5 33.61 -32.62 -23.05
N ILE A 6 34.17 -32.18 -21.92
CA ILE A 6 33.41 -31.48 -20.87
C ILE A 6 33.06 -30.05 -21.34
N ILE A 7 34.00 -29.39 -22.02
CA ILE A 7 33.80 -28.03 -22.55
C ILE A 7 32.71 -28.01 -23.63
N ASP A 8 32.73 -28.97 -24.57
CA ASP A 8 31.69 -29.08 -25.60
C ASP A 8 30.31 -29.39 -25.00
N THR A 9 30.25 -30.29 -24.02
CA THR A 9 28.98 -30.63 -23.35
C THR A 9 28.39 -29.44 -22.60
N ALA A 10 29.23 -28.63 -21.94
CA ALA A 10 28.80 -27.42 -21.25
C ALA A 10 28.32 -26.35 -22.25
N HIS A 11 29.03 -26.18 -23.37
CA HIS A 11 28.65 -25.24 -24.42
C HIS A 11 27.30 -25.62 -25.05
N GLU A 12 27.09 -26.89 -25.39
CA GLU A 12 25.81 -27.37 -25.91
C GLU A 12 24.65 -27.19 -24.92
N PHE A 13 24.91 -27.35 -23.61
CA PHE A 13 23.90 -27.11 -22.58
C PHE A 13 23.44 -25.65 -22.53
N PHE A 14 24.34 -24.67 -22.68
CA PHE A 14 23.96 -23.25 -22.62
C PHE A 14 23.40 -22.69 -23.93
N TYR A 15 23.93 -23.15 -25.07
CA TYR A 15 23.61 -22.59 -26.39
C TYR A 15 22.65 -23.45 -27.22
N GLY A 16 22.34 -24.67 -26.76
CA GLY A 16 21.51 -25.63 -27.47
C GLY A 16 22.30 -26.50 -28.46
N GLY A 17 21.74 -27.67 -28.77
CA GLY A 17 22.32 -28.67 -29.67
C GLY A 17 21.46 -29.93 -29.72
N ASP A 18 21.74 -30.83 -30.67
CA ASP A 18 20.96 -32.07 -30.87
C ASP A 18 21.25 -33.15 -29.82
N SER A 19 22.32 -32.97 -29.04
CA SER A 19 22.71 -33.86 -27.96
C SER A 19 21.71 -33.82 -26.78
N PHE A 20 21.77 -34.83 -25.91
CA PHE A 20 20.97 -34.85 -24.69
C PHE A 20 21.23 -33.61 -23.81
N ALA A 21 22.49 -33.14 -23.74
CA ALA A 21 22.85 -31.95 -22.98
C ALA A 21 22.22 -30.67 -23.56
N GLY A 22 22.18 -30.53 -24.89
CA GLY A 22 21.53 -29.40 -25.55
C GLY A 22 20.00 -29.37 -25.36
N LYS A 23 19.34 -30.53 -25.47
CA LYS A 23 17.89 -30.64 -25.21
C LYS A 23 17.55 -30.39 -23.73
N ALA A 24 18.37 -30.89 -22.80
CA ALA A 24 18.21 -30.64 -21.37
C ALA A 24 18.40 -29.15 -21.02
N GLY A 25 19.41 -28.50 -21.60
CA GLY A 25 19.65 -27.07 -21.43
C GLY A 25 18.52 -26.18 -21.94
N LEU A 26 17.97 -26.49 -23.12
CA LEU A 26 16.79 -25.81 -23.66
C LEU A 26 15.56 -25.99 -22.77
N ALA A 27 15.32 -27.20 -22.25
CA ALA A 27 14.21 -27.48 -21.34
C ALA A 27 14.37 -26.70 -20.03
N VAL A 28 15.57 -26.71 -19.43
CA VAL A 28 15.88 -25.95 -18.20
C VAL A 28 15.71 -24.44 -18.43
N GLY A 29 16.24 -23.89 -19.53
CA GLY A 29 16.10 -22.47 -19.86
C GLY A 29 14.66 -22.06 -20.18
N SER A 30 13.86 -22.97 -20.75
CA SER A 30 12.41 -22.77 -20.93
C SER A 30 11.69 -22.71 -19.60
N THR A 31 11.97 -23.66 -18.70
CA THR A 31 11.37 -23.71 -17.35
C THR A 31 11.75 -22.48 -16.53
N ILE A 32 13.01 -22.05 -16.52
CA ILE A 32 13.46 -20.85 -15.81
C ILE A 32 12.71 -19.61 -16.34
N ARG A 33 12.62 -19.45 -17.67
CA ARG A 33 11.89 -18.33 -18.27
C ARG A 33 10.40 -18.37 -17.96
N ALA A 34 9.78 -19.55 -17.95
CA ALA A 34 8.39 -19.72 -17.55
C ALA A 34 8.19 -19.34 -16.08
N THR A 35 9.02 -19.84 -15.17
CA THR A 35 8.99 -19.51 -13.75
C THR A 35 9.16 -18.01 -13.49
N LEU A 36 10.09 -17.35 -14.19
CA LEU A 36 10.28 -15.90 -14.08
C LEU A 36 9.06 -15.11 -14.56
N LYS A 37 8.38 -15.56 -15.63
CA LYS A 37 7.13 -14.93 -16.09
C LYS A 37 6.02 -15.11 -15.07
N PHE A 38 5.84 -16.32 -14.54
CA PHE A 38 4.82 -16.59 -13.53
C PHE A 38 5.09 -15.86 -12.22
N SER A 39 6.35 -15.74 -11.79
CA SER A 39 6.70 -14.96 -10.60
C SER A 39 6.42 -13.47 -10.80
N ALA A 40 6.76 -12.91 -11.96
CA ALA A 40 6.42 -11.52 -12.28
C ALA A 40 4.90 -11.27 -12.25
N ILE A 41 4.10 -12.18 -12.82
CA ILE A 41 2.63 -12.11 -12.77
C ILE A 41 2.14 -12.20 -11.33
N ALA A 42 2.66 -13.14 -10.53
CA ALA A 42 2.28 -13.30 -9.13
C ALA A 42 2.59 -12.04 -8.29
N VAL A 43 3.74 -11.42 -8.52
CA VAL A 43 4.11 -10.15 -7.86
C VAL A 43 3.17 -9.03 -8.27
N LEU A 44 2.82 -8.90 -9.55
CA LEU A 44 1.87 -7.89 -10.01
C LEU A 44 0.49 -8.09 -9.39
N LEU A 45 0.01 -9.33 -9.32
CA LEU A 45 -1.26 -9.65 -8.67
C LEU A 45 -1.21 -9.29 -7.17
N LEU A 46 -0.11 -9.60 -6.49
CA LEU A 46 0.07 -9.22 -5.09
C LEU A 46 0.00 -7.71 -4.90
N VAL A 47 0.66 -6.92 -5.76
CA VAL A 47 0.60 -5.45 -5.73
C VAL A 47 -0.85 -4.97 -5.88
N VAL A 48 -1.60 -5.52 -6.84
CA VAL A 48 -3.02 -5.14 -7.04
C VAL A 48 -3.85 -5.45 -5.79
N VAL A 49 -3.66 -6.62 -5.17
CA VAL A 49 -4.36 -7.00 -3.94
C VAL A 49 -4.01 -6.05 -2.80
N VAL A 50 -2.72 -5.76 -2.59
CA VAL A 50 -2.27 -4.85 -1.52
C VAL A 50 -2.85 -3.46 -1.73
N VAL A 51 -2.73 -2.89 -2.93
CA VAL A 51 -3.29 -1.56 -3.23
C VAL A 51 -4.81 -1.56 -3.05
N GLY A 52 -5.50 -2.59 -3.53
CA GLY A 52 -6.94 -2.75 -3.33
C GLY A 52 -7.33 -2.74 -1.85
N GLN A 53 -6.67 -3.57 -1.04
CA GLN A 53 -6.93 -3.65 0.41
C GLN A 53 -6.59 -2.34 1.13
N MET A 54 -5.49 -1.69 0.77
CA MET A 54 -5.12 -0.38 1.33
C MET A 54 -6.20 0.68 1.06
N THR A 55 -6.73 0.74 -0.16
CA THR A 55 -7.78 1.72 -0.49
C THR A 55 -9.08 1.45 0.24
N GLN A 56 -9.46 0.19 0.43
CA GLN A 56 -10.64 -0.18 1.21
C GLN A 56 -10.44 0.12 2.70
N TYR A 57 -9.25 -0.15 3.22
CA TYR A 57 -8.89 0.14 4.61
C TYR A 57 -8.94 1.65 4.90
N ILE A 58 -8.34 2.49 4.06
CA ILE A 58 -8.39 3.95 4.24
C ILE A 58 -9.84 4.45 4.25
N LYS A 59 -10.68 3.96 3.33
CA LYS A 59 -12.11 4.32 3.32
C LYS A 59 -12.84 3.85 4.59
N ALA A 60 -12.52 2.65 5.09
CA ALA A 60 -13.10 2.15 6.32
C ALA A 60 -12.70 3.02 7.52
N VAL A 61 -11.41 3.37 7.64
CA VAL A 61 -10.89 4.29 8.66
C VAL A 61 -11.63 5.62 8.60
N ASP A 62 -11.75 6.23 7.42
CA ASP A 62 -12.43 7.52 7.26
C ASP A 62 -13.91 7.43 7.64
N SER A 63 -14.58 6.32 7.31
CA SER A 63 -15.98 6.09 7.70
C SER A 63 -16.16 5.98 9.22
N VAL A 64 -15.22 5.31 9.91
CA VAL A 64 -15.24 5.14 11.37
C VAL A 64 -14.96 6.48 12.04
N ARG A 65 -13.97 7.24 11.56
CA ARG A 65 -13.70 8.60 12.03
C ARG A 65 -14.91 9.51 11.92
N GLU A 66 -15.58 9.49 10.77
CA GLU A 66 -16.77 10.30 10.53
C GLU A 66 -17.95 9.87 11.44
N ALA A 67 -18.12 8.58 11.69
CA ALA A 67 -19.12 8.07 12.64
C ALA A 67 -18.83 8.54 14.08
N TYR A 68 -17.56 8.52 14.50
CA TYR A 68 -17.16 9.01 15.82
C TYR A 68 -17.32 10.52 15.96
N LEU A 69 -16.94 11.29 14.93
CA LEU A 69 -17.11 12.75 14.92
C LEU A 69 -18.58 13.16 14.95
N SER A 70 -19.43 12.51 14.15
CA SER A 70 -20.87 12.78 14.13
C SER A 70 -21.54 12.39 15.44
N ASN A 71 -21.19 11.25 16.04
CA ASN A 71 -21.70 10.84 17.34
C ASN A 71 -21.23 11.77 18.48
N TRP A 72 -19.96 12.21 18.44
CA TRP A 72 -19.42 13.14 19.43
C TRP A 72 -20.02 14.55 19.34
N ALA A 73 -20.21 15.05 18.11
CA ALA A 73 -20.81 16.35 17.87
C ALA A 73 -22.31 16.36 18.19
N GLY A 74 -23.02 15.29 17.86
CA GLY A 74 -24.46 15.16 18.10
C GLY A 74 -25.22 16.38 17.58
N SER A 75 -25.99 17.01 18.47
CA SER A 75 -26.75 18.24 18.20
C SER A 75 -26.10 19.50 18.78
N ASP A 76 -24.86 19.40 19.30
CA ASP A 76 -24.17 20.50 19.94
C ASP A 76 -23.58 21.46 18.88
N PRO A 77 -24.10 22.70 18.77
CA PRO A 77 -23.68 23.63 17.74
C PRO A 77 -22.19 23.98 17.83
N ALA A 78 -21.60 24.04 19.03
CA ALA A 78 -20.19 24.36 19.20
C ALA A 78 -19.28 23.21 18.71
N ARG A 79 -19.71 21.96 18.92
CA ARG A 79 -18.98 20.78 18.42
C ARG A 79 -19.15 20.61 16.92
N LEU A 80 -20.33 20.88 16.39
CA LEU A 80 -20.58 20.87 14.95
C LEU A 80 -19.70 21.90 14.23
N GLU A 81 -19.52 23.09 14.80
CA GLU A 81 -18.61 24.10 14.27
C GLU A 81 -17.14 23.62 14.28
N GLN A 82 -16.68 22.98 15.36
CA GLN A 82 -15.34 22.41 15.44
C GLN A 82 -15.11 21.29 14.40
N VAL A 83 -16.11 20.42 14.19
CA VAL A 83 -16.06 19.39 13.13
C VAL A 83 -16.03 20.04 11.75
N ALA A 84 -16.81 21.10 11.52
CA ALA A 84 -16.80 21.83 10.26
C ALA A 84 -15.45 22.51 9.99
N GLY A 85 -14.84 23.12 11.01
CA GLY A 85 -13.48 23.68 10.95
C GLY A 85 -12.43 22.64 10.59
N TYR A 86 -12.47 21.48 11.26
CA TYR A 86 -11.64 20.32 10.91
C TYR A 86 -11.83 19.88 9.45
N ARG A 87 -13.07 19.70 8.98
CA ARG A 87 -13.34 19.26 7.61
C ARG A 87 -12.81 20.25 6.57
N LYS A 88 -12.98 21.55 6.82
CA LYS A 88 -12.50 22.61 5.93
C LYS A 88 -10.98 22.69 5.90
N GLY A 89 -10.33 22.59 7.07
CA GLY A 89 -8.87 22.73 7.20
C GLY A 89 -8.09 21.46 6.86
N CYS A 90 -8.68 20.27 7.05
CA CYS A 90 -7.97 18.99 6.96
C CYS A 90 -8.50 18.03 5.87
N HIS A 91 -9.70 18.26 5.33
CA HIS A 91 -10.34 17.39 4.32
C HIS A 91 -10.80 18.15 3.05
N GLY A 92 -10.41 19.42 2.88
CA GLY A 92 -10.71 20.20 1.68
C GLY A 92 -9.75 19.95 0.50
N PRO A 93 -10.13 20.31 -0.74
CA PRO A 93 -9.17 20.39 -1.84
C PRO A 93 -8.04 21.34 -1.41
N LEU A 94 -6.81 20.94 -1.71
CA LEU A 94 -5.63 21.73 -1.41
C LEU A 94 -5.81 23.13 -1.99
N ASP A 95 -5.92 24.13 -1.11
CA ASP A 95 -5.91 25.52 -1.55
C ASP A 95 -4.53 25.81 -2.14
N GLU A 96 -4.52 26.15 -3.43
CA GLU A 96 -3.29 26.45 -4.19
C GLU A 96 -2.54 27.67 -3.62
N SER A 97 -3.23 28.50 -2.82
CA SER A 97 -2.63 29.65 -2.14
C SER A 97 -1.81 29.30 -0.88
N MET A 98 -1.87 28.05 -0.40
CA MET A 98 -1.04 27.63 0.73
C MET A 98 0.41 27.48 0.25
N GLU A 99 1.34 28.25 0.81
CA GLU A 99 2.71 28.37 0.32
C GLU A 99 3.61 27.16 0.65
N GLU A 100 3.24 26.29 1.60
CA GLU A 100 4.14 25.22 2.05
C GLU A 100 3.60 23.81 1.79
N PRO A 101 4.26 23.02 0.91
CA PRO A 101 3.92 21.61 0.68
C PRO A 101 4.39 20.68 1.81
N LEU A 102 5.42 21.06 2.56
CA LEU A 102 6.07 20.21 3.59
C LEU A 102 5.40 20.31 4.97
N GLU A 103 4.92 21.49 5.37
CA GLU A 103 4.03 21.62 6.54
C GLU A 103 2.66 20.95 6.34
N ARG A 104 2.36 20.53 5.10
CA ARG A 104 1.13 19.88 4.69
C ARG A 104 1.09 18.38 4.99
N ILE A 105 2.22 17.78 5.35
CA ILE A 105 2.29 16.39 5.86
C ILE A 105 2.17 16.41 7.40
N ARG A 106 1.16 17.09 7.95
CA ARG A 106 0.81 16.95 9.36
C ARG A 106 -0.09 15.72 9.52
N SER A 107 0.10 14.97 10.61
CA SER A 107 -0.80 13.86 10.93
C SER A 107 -2.24 14.38 11.05
N ILE A 108 -3.22 13.54 10.72
CA ILE A 108 -4.65 13.91 10.81
C ILE A 108 -5.04 14.45 12.20
N HIS A 109 -4.39 13.94 13.25
CA HIS A 109 -4.56 14.40 14.62
C HIS A 109 -3.95 15.78 14.84
N SER A 110 -2.74 16.05 14.32
CA SER A 110 -2.13 17.37 14.43
C SER A 110 -2.92 18.42 13.66
N CYS A 111 -3.45 18.07 12.48
CA CYS A 111 -4.34 18.98 11.75
C CYS A 111 -5.64 19.22 12.52
N ALA A 112 -6.24 18.18 13.12
CA ALA A 112 -7.42 18.31 13.95
C ALA A 112 -7.20 19.19 15.19
N GLU A 113 -6.03 19.12 15.83
CA GLU A 113 -5.68 20.01 16.96
C GLU A 113 -5.61 21.48 16.54
N VAL A 114 -5.15 21.76 15.32
CA VAL A 114 -4.93 23.12 14.80
C VAL A 114 -6.19 23.72 14.17
N ALA A 115 -6.89 22.98 13.32
CA ALA A 115 -8.00 23.48 12.52
C ALA A 115 -9.38 23.22 13.14
N GLY A 116 -9.48 22.25 14.05
CA GLY A 116 -10.72 21.92 14.76
C GLY A 116 -10.57 22.27 16.25
N SER A 117 -10.14 21.28 17.03
CA SER A 117 -9.79 21.43 18.44
C SER A 117 -9.04 20.19 18.92
N LYS A 118 -8.41 20.29 20.11
CA LYS A 118 -7.83 19.12 20.77
C LYS A 118 -8.84 18.00 21.02
N ALA A 119 -10.10 18.35 21.29
CA ALA A 119 -11.17 17.36 21.49
C ALA A 119 -11.47 16.58 20.20
N VAL A 120 -11.48 17.24 19.04
CA VAL A 120 -11.64 16.57 17.73
C VAL A 120 -10.50 15.58 17.49
N ALA A 121 -9.26 15.97 17.81
CA ALA A 121 -8.10 15.08 17.66
C ALA A 121 -8.18 13.85 18.57
N ASP A 122 -8.66 14.01 19.81
CA ASP A 122 -8.86 12.90 20.75
C ASP A 122 -9.96 11.94 20.28
N VAL A 123 -11.04 12.46 19.71
CA VAL A 123 -12.11 11.64 19.09
C VAL A 123 -11.56 10.84 17.91
N LEU A 124 -10.74 11.45 17.05
CA LEU A 124 -10.10 10.76 15.93
C LEU A 124 -9.11 9.68 16.41
N ARG A 125 -8.35 9.93 17.48
CA ARG A 125 -7.48 8.90 18.10
C ARG A 125 -8.28 7.73 18.65
N ALA A 126 -9.47 7.99 19.21
CA ALA A 126 -10.37 6.94 19.68
C ALA A 126 -10.97 6.15 18.52
N ALA A 127 -11.34 6.82 17.43
CA ALA A 127 -11.85 6.20 16.22
C ALA A 127 -10.79 5.26 15.59
N ASP A 128 -9.54 5.70 15.50
CA ASP A 128 -8.45 4.91 14.90
C ASP A 128 -8.16 3.62 15.69
N LYS A 129 -8.31 3.65 17.02
CA LYS A 129 -8.18 2.45 17.86
C LYS A 129 -9.31 1.44 17.67
N ALA A 130 -10.44 1.86 17.11
CA ALA A 130 -11.58 1.00 16.84
C ALA A 130 -11.49 0.30 15.47
N VAL A 131 -10.55 0.70 14.61
CA VAL A 131 -10.34 0.06 13.31
C VAL A 131 -9.37 -1.10 13.47
N GLU A 132 -9.80 -2.29 13.10
CA GLU A 132 -8.90 -3.45 13.04
C GLU A 132 -7.95 -3.34 11.83
N PRO A 133 -6.65 -3.60 12.00
CA PRO A 133 -5.70 -3.57 10.90
C PRO A 133 -6.00 -4.71 9.92
N VAL A 134 -6.09 -4.38 8.63
CA VAL A 134 -6.34 -5.36 7.56
C VAL A 134 -5.01 -5.97 7.10
N ALA A 135 -4.98 -7.27 6.83
CA ALA A 135 -3.81 -7.92 6.21
C ALA A 135 -3.50 -7.27 4.85
N PRO A 136 -2.22 -7.05 4.48
CA PRO A 136 -0.99 -7.51 5.13
C PRO A 136 -0.46 -6.56 6.21
N MET A 137 -1.10 -5.43 6.50
CA MET A 137 -0.62 -4.49 7.54
C MET A 137 -0.66 -5.10 8.95
N SER A 138 -1.51 -6.10 9.19
CA SER A 138 -1.54 -6.86 10.44
C SER A 138 -0.48 -7.98 10.53
N TRP A 139 0.29 -8.23 9.47
CA TRP A 139 1.34 -9.27 9.46
C TRP A 139 2.72 -8.76 9.92
N PHE A 140 2.88 -7.45 10.05
CA PHE A 140 4.11 -6.77 10.47
C PHE A 140 3.85 -5.93 11.71
#